data_AF-A0A521WMC3-F1
#
_entry.id   AF-A0A521WMC3-F1
#
_cell.length_a   1.000
_cell.length_b   1.000
_cell.length_c   1.000
_cell.angle_alpha   90.00
_cell.angle_beta   90.00
_cell.angle_gamma   90.00
#
_symmetry.space_group_name_H-M   'P 1'
#
loop_
_entity.id
_entity.type
_entity.pdbx_description
1 polymer ?
#
loop_
_entity_poly.entity_id
_entity_poly.type
_entity_poly.pdbx_seq_one_letter_code
_entity_poly.pdbx_strand_id
1 'polypeptide(L)' 'MTVDNERRDAYRQAYEAWQAQLATLHEVLLDGTRALPGDAMKGLLNREARAKQRYDEARLRLLGIGASEDSPFE' A
#
# COMPACT_ATOMS: atom_id res chain seq x y z
N MET A 1 -20.01 6.89 11.28
CA MET A 1 -18.60 7.33 11.17
C MET A 1 -18.44 8.16 9.90
N THR A 2 -18.45 9.49 10.01
CA THR A 2 -18.22 10.37 8.85
C THR A 2 -16.72 10.47 8.68
N VAL A 3 -16.18 9.68 7.75
CA VAL A 3 -14.76 9.73 7.42
C VAL A 3 -14.50 11.06 6.71
N ASP A 4 -13.53 11.81 7.22
CA ASP A 4 -13.07 13.07 6.62
C ASP A 4 -12.60 12.89 5.17
N ASN A 5 -12.83 13.90 4.33
CA ASN A 5 -12.54 13.82 2.90
C ASN A 5 -11.04 13.69 2.63
N GLU A 6 -10.18 14.33 3.43
CA GLU A 6 -8.73 14.21 3.30
C GLU A 6 -8.26 12.78 3.55
N ARG A 7 -8.82 12.13 4.59
CA ARG A 7 -8.50 10.73 4.91
C ARG A 7 -8.96 9.77 3.80
N ARG A 8 -10.12 10.03 3.19
CA ARG A 8 -10.63 9.24 2.05
C ARG A 8 -9.71 9.37 0.84
N ASP A 9 -9.29 10.59 0.52
CA ASP A 9 -8.44 10.86 -0.63
C ASP A 9 -7.05 10.27 -0.43
N ALA A 10 -6.47 10.40 0.77
CA ALA A 10 -5.19 9.78 1.12
C ALA A 10 -5.25 8.26 1.03
N TYR A 11 -6.32 7.63 1.52
CA TYR A 11 -6.55 6.19 1.37
C TYR A 11 -6.62 5.78 -0.10
N ARG A 12 -7.40 6.51 -0.92
CA ARG A 12 -7.60 6.18 -2.33
C ARG A 12 -6.29 6.28 -3.12
N GLN A 13 -5.54 7.36 -2.92
CA GLN A 13 -4.24 7.54 -3.57
C GLN A 13 -3.24 6.45 -3.19
N ALA A 14 -3.18 6.09 -1.89
CA ALA A 14 -2.28 5.03 -1.43
C ALA A 14 -2.68 3.65 -1.99
N TYR A 15 -3.99 3.37 -2.07
CA TYR A 15 -4.53 2.15 -2.66
C TYR A 15 -4.17 2.04 -4.15
N GLU A 16 -4.44 3.08 -4.94
CA GLU A 16 -4.15 3.10 -6.39
C GLU A 16 -2.65 2.94 -6.66
N ALA A 17 -1.80 3.61 -5.87
CA ALA A 17 -0.35 3.48 -5.99
C ALA A 17 0.13 2.06 -5.70
N TRP A 18 -0.44 1.39 -4.69
CA TRP A 18 -0.12 0.00 -4.39
C TRP A 18 -0.60 -0.96 -5.49
N GLN A 19 -1.84 -0.79 -5.98
CA GLN A 19 -2.37 -1.61 -7.07
C GLN A 19 -1.51 -1.51 -8.34
N ALA A 20 -1.00 -0.32 -8.67
CA ALA A 20 -0.09 -0.15 -9.81
C ALA A 20 1.25 -0.92 -9.64
N GLN A 21 1.82 -0.92 -8.43
CA GLN A 21 3.03 -1.73 -8.16
C GLN A 21 2.72 -3.23 -8.21
N LEU A 22 1.57 -3.64 -7.69
CA LEU A 22 1.14 -5.04 -7.69
C LEU A 22 0.88 -5.56 -9.10
N ALA A 23 0.22 -4.76 -9.96
CA ALA A 23 0.03 -5.08 -11.38
C ALA A 23 1.39 -5.25 -12.08
N THR A 24 2.32 -4.32 -11.86
CA THR A 24 3.68 -4.42 -12.40
C THR A 24 4.39 -5.69 -11.90
N LEU A 25 4.16 -6.10 -10.65
CA LEU A 25 4.76 -7.32 -10.10
C LEU A 25 4.16 -8.58 -10.75
N HIS A 26 2.84 -8.61 -10.95
CA HIS A 26 2.14 -9.71 -11.60
C HIS A 26 2.56 -9.90 -13.06
N GLU A 27 2.68 -8.81 -13.83
CA GLU A 27 3.15 -8.85 -15.22
C GLU A 27 4.52 -9.54 -15.32
N VAL A 28 5.39 -9.34 -14.34
CA VAL A 28 6.73 -9.94 -14.31
C VAL A 28 6.71 -11.38 -13.84
N LEU A 29 6.03 -11.64 -12.71
CA LEU A 29 6.10 -12.94 -12.04
C LEU A 29 5.20 -14.00 -12.69
N LEU A 30 4.01 -13.61 -13.14
CA LEU A 30 2.99 -14.53 -13.62
C LEU A 30 2.96 -14.58 -15.15
N ASP A 31 2.94 -13.40 -15.78
CA ASP A 31 2.82 -13.33 -17.24
C ASP A 31 4.18 -13.49 -17.95
N GLY A 32 5.28 -13.37 -17.21
CA GLY A 32 6.64 -13.49 -17.75
C GLY A 32 6.96 -12.43 -18.79
N THR A 33 6.24 -11.30 -18.81
CA THR A 33 6.39 -10.21 -19.78
C THR A 33 7.81 -9.65 -19.85
N ARG A 34 8.58 -9.80 -18.76
CA ARG A 34 10.01 -9.49 -18.72
C ARG A 34 10.77 -10.41 -17.77
N ALA A 35 11.95 -10.82 -18.18
CA ALA A 35 12.95 -11.40 -17.28
C ALA A 35 13.74 -10.27 -16.62
N LEU A 36 13.65 -10.15 -15.30
CA LEU A 36 14.45 -9.19 -14.53
C LEU A 36 15.69 -9.86 -13.93
N PRO A 37 16.86 -9.21 -13.98
CA PRO A 37 18.01 -9.59 -13.14
C PRO A 37 17.63 -9.59 -11.65
N GLY A 38 18.34 -10.37 -10.84
CA GLY A 38 18.03 -10.55 -9.41
C GLY A 38 17.90 -9.24 -8.62
N ASP A 39 18.80 -8.28 -8.85
CA ASP A 39 18.77 -6.98 -8.20
C ASP A 39 17.55 -6.13 -8.61
N ALA A 40 17.17 -6.20 -9.89
CA ALA A 40 15.99 -5.50 -10.40
C ALA A 40 14.69 -6.09 -9.85
N MET A 41 14.62 -7.42 -9.70
CA MET A 41 13.50 -8.11 -9.07
C MET A 41 13.37 -7.70 -7.59
N LYS A 42 14.48 -7.71 -6.84
CA LYS A 42 14.50 -7.24 -5.44
C LYS A 42 14.03 -5.79 -5.34
N GLY A 43 14.46 -4.93 -6.25
CA GLY A 43 14.02 -3.54 -6.32
C GLY A 43 12.51 -3.40 -6.56
N LEU A 44 11.93 -4.25 -7.41
CA LEU A 44 10.48 -4.28 -7.67
C LEU A 44 9.69 -4.70 -6.43
N LEU A 45 10.10 -5.80 -5.79
CA LEU A 45 9.48 -6.28 -4.55
C LEU A 45 9.53 -5.23 -3.44
N ASN A 46 10.66 -4.54 -3.27
CA ASN A 46 10.81 -3.49 -2.28
C ASN A 46 9.88 -2.29 -2.53
N ARG A 47 9.64 -1.93 -3.80
CA ARG A 47 8.71 -0.84 -4.14
C ARG A 47 7.27 -1.21 -3.86
N GLU A 48 6.87 -2.44 -4.21
CA GLU A 48 5.55 -2.98 -3.89
C GLU A 48 5.33 -2.99 -2.37
N ALA A 49 6.27 -3.55 -1.60
CA ALA A 49 6.16 -3.64 -0.15
C ALA A 49 6.02 -2.25 0.52
N ARG A 50 6.79 -1.25 0.06
CA ARG A 50 6.68 0.14 0.55
C ARG A 50 5.36 0.80 0.16
N ALA A 51 4.81 0.48 -1.01
CA ALA A 51 3.50 0.99 -1.41
C ALA A 51 2.39 0.36 -0.55
N LYS A 52 2.47 -0.96 -0.31
CA LYS A 52 1.57 -1.68 0.59
C LYS A 52 1.59 -1.12 2.00
N GLN A 53 2.79 -0.85 2.55
CA GLN A 53 2.91 -0.26 3.89
C GLN A 53 2.19 1.09 3.98
N ARG A 54 2.40 1.99 3.01
CA ARG A 54 1.71 3.29 2.97
C ARG A 54 0.19 3.14 2.87
N TYR A 55 -0.28 2.18 2.07
CA TYR A 55 -1.70 1.85 1.99
C TYR A 55 -2.25 1.33 3.32
N ASP A 56 -1.55 0.41 3.99
CA ASP A 56 -1.96 -0.12 5.28
C ASP A 56 -2.02 0.99 6.34
N GLU A 57 -1.05 1.91 6.38
CA GLU A 57 -1.06 3.10 7.25
C GLU A 57 -2.26 4.01 6.94
N ALA A 58 -2.52 4.30 5.66
CA ALA A 58 -3.68 5.11 5.26
C ALA A 58 -5.00 4.43 5.62
N ARG A 59 -5.09 3.11 5.51
CA ARG A 59 -6.27 2.32 5.91
C ARG A 59 -6.50 2.37 7.41
N LEU A 60 -5.45 2.22 8.21
CA LEU A 60 -5.54 2.34 9.66
C LEU A 60 -6.03 3.74 10.06
N ARG A 61 -5.45 4.80 9.49
CA ARG A 61 -5.91 6.19 9.70
C ARG A 61 -7.35 6.43 9.27
N LEU A 62 -7.77 5.85 8.14
CA LEU A 62 -9.16 5.92 7.65
C LEU A 62 -10.14 5.32 8.67
N LEU A 63 -9.74 4.21 9.30
CA LEU A 63 -10.52 3.50 10.32
C LEU A 63 -10.40 4.12 11.72
N GLY A 64 -9.56 5.13 11.89
CA GLY A 64 -9.27 5.71 13.21
C GLY A 64 -8.43 4.80 14.11
N ILE A 65 -7.75 3.81 13.54
CA ILE A 65 -6.90 2.86 14.27
C ILE A 65 -5.45 3.36 14.16
N GLY A 66 -4.74 3.51 15.28
CA GLY A 66 -3.30 3.84 15.25
C GLY A 66 -2.93 5.32 15.48
N ALA A 67 -3.81 6.11 16.09
CA ALA A 67 -3.39 7.20 16.96
C ALA A 67 -3.97 6.90 18.34
N SER A 68 -3.12 6.86 19.34
CA SER A 68 -3.45 6.60 20.74
C SER A 68 -4.33 7.71 21.32
N GLU A 69 -5.60 7.79 20.91
CA GLU A 69 -6.59 8.68 21.54
C GLU A 69 -7.79 7.94 22.13
N ASP A 70 -8.00 6.65 21.82
CA ASP A 70 -9.14 5.88 22.36
C ASP A 70 -8.80 4.38 22.53
N SER A 71 -7.74 4.05 23.28
CA SER A 71 -7.61 2.71 23.85
C SER A 71 -8.09 2.76 25.31
N PRO A 72 -9.29 2.26 25.64
CA PRO A 72 -9.76 2.18 27.03
C PRO A 72 -9.07 1.05 27.83
N PHE A 73 -8.01 0.46 27.27
CA PHE A 73 -7.30 -0.70 27.84
C PHE A 73 -5.77 -0.54 27.88
N GLU A 74 -5.26 0.69 27.85
CA GLU A 74 -3.91 1.00 28.40
C GLU A 74 -4.03 1.79 29.71
#